data_AF-A0AAU6LPX8-F1
#
_entry.id   AF-A0AAU6LPX8-F1
#
_cell.length_a   1.000
_cell.length_b   1.000
_cell.length_c   1.000
_cell.angle_alpha   90.00
_cell.angle_beta   90.00
_cell.angle_gamma   90.00
#
_symmetry.space_group_name_H-M   'P 1'
#
loop_
_entity.id
_entity.type
_entity.pdbx_description
1 polymer ?
#
loop_
_entity_poly.entity_id
_entity_poly.type
_entity_poly.pdbx_seq_one_letter_code
_entity_poly.pdbx_strand_id
1 'polypeptide(L)'
;MCTRFNQVHHVPAPASGTGRVVDAKVFNCIYEYFTDHSWRQQACSPTKELKPGGGSSNRTVARIKCRTFQQTSWRNHVEVDVIGKLDTGEKPMNQAKAACRAQ
;
A
#
# COMPACT_ATOMS: atom_id res chain seq x y z
N MET A 1 17.15 8.39 -8.37
CA MET A 1 15.94 9.07 -7.83
C MET A 1 14.97 7.98 -7.35
N CYS A 2 14.37 8.12 -6.15
CA CYS A 2 13.45 7.10 -5.59
C CYS A 2 12.00 7.56 -5.78
N THR A 3 11.19 6.81 -6.52
CA THR A 3 9.77 7.11 -6.69
C THR A 3 9.00 6.65 -5.46
N ARG A 4 8.19 7.54 -4.88
CA ARG A 4 7.28 7.22 -3.77
C ARG A 4 5.90 6.93 -4.33
N PHE A 5 5.42 5.70 -4.17
CA PHE A 5 4.02 5.36 -4.41
C PHE A 5 3.32 5.42 -3.05
N ASN A 6 2.48 6.44 -2.86
CA ASN A 6 1.87 6.74 -1.59
C ASN A 6 0.35 6.80 -1.78
N GLN A 7 -0.41 5.89 -1.17
CA GLN A 7 -1.86 6.03 -1.06
C GLN A 7 -2.33 5.65 0.34
N VAL A 8 -3.24 6.47 0.85
CA VAL A 8 -4.04 6.24 2.06
C VAL A 8 -5.17 5.31 1.66
N HIS A 9 -5.34 4.22 2.38
CA HIS A 9 -6.67 3.66 2.54
C HIS A 9 -7.26 4.21 3.84
N HIS A 10 -8.54 4.57 3.78
CA HIS A 10 -9.30 4.99 4.94
C HIS A 10 -9.58 3.75 5.79
N VAL A 11 -8.91 3.63 6.93
CA VAL A 11 -9.26 2.60 7.93
C VAL A 11 -10.62 2.99 8.50
N PRO A 12 -11.68 2.18 8.33
CA PRO A 12 -13.00 2.50 8.85
C PRO A 12 -12.95 2.58 10.38
N ALA A 13 -13.57 3.61 10.96
CA ALA A 13 -13.75 3.68 12.41
C ALA A 13 -14.60 2.50 12.91
N PRO A 14 -14.36 1.98 14.13
CA PRO A 14 -15.24 0.99 14.72
C PRO A 14 -16.66 1.57 14.91
N ALA A 15 -17.66 0.74 14.59
CA ALA A 15 -19.06 1.07 14.84
C ALA A 15 -19.28 1.30 16.34
N SER A 16 -19.95 2.40 16.65
CA SER A 16 -20.31 2.88 18.00
C SER A 16 -20.69 1.76 18.96
N GLY A 17 -19.96 1.65 20.08
CA GLY A 17 -20.35 0.83 21.22
C GLY A 17 -19.15 0.19 21.93
N THR A 18 -18.67 0.85 22.99
CA THR A 18 -17.65 0.37 23.95
C THR A 18 -16.20 0.19 23.44
N GLY A 19 -15.37 1.19 23.76
CA GLY A 19 -14.04 0.99 24.33
C GLY A 19 -12.90 0.48 23.42
N ARG A 20 -11.89 1.36 23.26
CA ARG A 20 -10.52 1.11 22.78
C ARG A 20 -10.33 1.27 21.27
N VAL A 21 -9.45 2.21 20.93
CA VAL A 21 -8.91 2.43 19.59
C VAL A 21 -8.32 1.09 19.12
N VAL A 22 -8.94 0.43 18.13
CA VAL A 22 -8.33 -0.76 17.54
C VAL A 22 -7.32 -0.29 16.52
N ASP A 23 -6.04 -0.51 16.81
CA ASP A 23 -4.99 -0.31 15.84
C ASP A 23 -5.16 -1.31 14.68
N ALA A 24 -4.76 -0.93 13.47
CA ALA A 24 -4.72 -1.82 12.32
C ALA A 24 -3.26 -2.06 11.92
N LYS A 25 -2.92 -3.30 11.60
CA LYS A 25 -1.64 -3.64 10.97
C LYS A 25 -1.75 -3.32 9.49
N VAL A 26 -0.96 -2.36 9.05
CA VAL A 26 -0.97 -1.86 7.68
C VAL A 26 0.40 -2.09 7.05
N PHE A 27 0.42 -2.60 5.83
CA PHE A 27 1.57 -2.53 4.95
C PHE A 27 1.11 -2.32 3.50
N ASN A 28 2.02 -1.92 2.62
CA ASN A 28 1.74 -1.82 1.21
C ASN A 28 2.84 -2.43 0.35
N CYS A 29 2.47 -2.97 -0.81
CA CYS A 29 3.40 -3.54 -1.78
C CYS A 29 3.20 -2.89 -3.15
N ILE A 30 4.30 -2.69 -3.86
CA ILE A 30 4.32 -2.16 -5.22
C ILE A 30 4.69 -3.24 -6.24
N TYR A 31 4.02 -3.20 -7.38
CA TYR A 31 4.17 -4.15 -8.47
C TYR A 31 4.49 -3.38 -9.75
N GLU A 32 5.50 -3.82 -10.48
CA GLU A 32 5.87 -3.28 -11.78
C GLU A 32 5.24 -4.11 -12.90
N TYR A 33 4.79 -3.44 -13.96
CA TYR A 33 4.34 -4.10 -15.18
C TYR A 33 5.51 -4.38 -16.13
N PHE A 34 5.68 -5.64 -16.50
CA PHE A 34 6.76 -6.11 -17.37
C PHE A 34 6.31 -6.19 -18.83
N THR A 35 7.28 -6.27 -19.74
CA THR A 35 7.04 -6.39 -21.18
C THR A 35 6.38 -7.72 -21.57
N ASP A 36 6.47 -8.73 -20.72
CA ASP A 36 5.77 -10.02 -20.85
C ASP A 36 4.30 -9.97 -20.38
N HIS A 37 3.77 -8.76 -20.15
CA HIS A 37 2.41 -8.50 -19.69
C HIS A 37 2.10 -9.01 -18.27
N SER A 38 3.14 -9.25 -17.45
CA SER A 38 2.98 -9.66 -16.05
C SER A 38 3.16 -8.51 -15.06
N TRP A 39 2.47 -8.62 -13.91
CA TRP A 39 2.71 -7.77 -12.75
C TRP A 39 3.60 -8.50 -11.76
N ARG A 40 4.71 -7.88 -11.34
CA ARG A 40 5.66 -8.50 -10.40
C ARG A 40 5.93 -7.61 -9.22
N GLN A 41 5.83 -8.17 -8.01
CA GLN A 41 6.13 -7.46 -6.77
C GLN A 41 7.59 -7.02 -6.76
N GLN A 42 7.85 -5.73 -6.50
CA GLN A 42 9.19 -5.17 -6.46
C GLN A 42 9.63 -4.81 -5.04
N ALA A 43 8.69 -4.36 -4.20
CA ALA A 43 8.97 -4.01 -2.82
C ALA A 43 7.68 -3.98 -1.99
N CYS A 44 7.84 -4.20 -0.68
CA CYS A 44 6.82 -3.91 0.31
C CYS A 44 7.36 -2.96 1.38
N SER A 45 6.49 -2.20 2.02
CA SER A 45 6.83 -1.49 3.24
C SER A 45 6.96 -2.46 4.41
N PRO A 46 7.64 -2.06 5.50
CA PRO A 46 7.42 -2.68 6.79
C PRO A 46 5.95 -2.55 7.22
N THR A 47 5.48 -3.52 8.00
CA THR A 47 4.17 -3.44 8.68
C THR A 47 4.21 -2.41 9.80
N LYS A 48 3.13 -1.64 9.96
CA LYS A 48 2.95 -0.68 11.04
C LYS A 48 1.57 -0.81 11.66
N GLU A 49 1.49 -0.65 12.97
CA GLU A 49 0.23 -0.46 13.67
C GLU A 49 -0.18 1.01 13.54
N LEU A 50 -1.34 1.24 12.94
CA LEU A 50 -1.86 2.57 12.64
C LEU A 50 -3.25 2.73 13.24
N LYS A 51 -3.50 3.91 13.80
CA LYS A 51 -4.83 4.28 14.28
C LYS A 51 -5.79 4.51 13.11
N PRO A 52 -7.10 4.19 13.29
CA PRO A 52 -8.14 4.56 12.34
C PRO A 52 -8.21 6.07 12.11
N GLY A 53 -8.64 6.52 10.92
CA GLY A 53 -8.90 7.93 10.64
C GLY A 53 -8.02 8.61 9.57
N GLY A 54 -7.06 7.89 8.97
CA GLY A 54 -6.29 8.39 7.83
C GLY A 54 -5.30 9.51 8.19
N GLY A 55 -4.77 10.20 7.17
CA GLY A 55 -3.69 11.21 7.31
C GLY A 55 -2.36 10.76 6.69
N SER A 56 -1.42 11.67 6.47
CA SER A 56 -0.09 11.34 5.90
C SER A 56 0.82 10.61 6.89
N SER A 57 0.66 10.89 8.19
CA SER A 57 1.33 10.21 9.30
C SER A 57 0.86 8.76 9.48
N ASN A 58 -0.38 8.47 9.09
CA ASN A 58 -1.00 7.15 9.22
C ASN A 58 -0.95 6.39 7.89
N ARG A 59 0.25 6.23 7.33
CA ARG A 59 0.50 5.47 6.08
C ARG A 59 1.78 4.66 6.17
N THR A 60 1.82 3.58 5.41
CA THR A 60 3.07 2.92 5.03
C THR A 60 3.50 3.33 3.63
N VAL A 61 4.80 3.23 3.36
CA VAL A 61 5.37 3.60 2.05
C VAL A 61 6.37 2.56 1.62
N ALA A 62 6.01 1.77 0.62
CA ALA A 62 6.95 0.96 -0.15
C ALA A 62 7.83 1.85 -1.03
N ARG A 63 9.11 1.50 -1.17
CA ARG A 63 10.10 2.25 -1.94
C ARG A 63 10.96 1.30 -2.76
N ILE A 64 11.31 1.73 -3.97
CA ILE A 64 12.25 1.05 -4.85
C ILE A 64 13.15 2.07 -5.53
N LYS A 65 14.39 1.67 -5.83
CA LYS A 65 15.32 2.47 -6.64
C LYS A 65 15.01 2.24 -8.13
N CYS A 66 14.86 3.31 -8.89
CA CYS A 66 14.74 3.21 -10.34
C CYS A 66 16.12 2.91 -10.95
N ARG A 67 16.20 1.92 -11.83
CA ARG A 67 17.37 1.67 -12.69
C ARG A 67 17.35 2.58 -13.91
N THR A 68 16.17 2.83 -14.47
CA THR A 68 15.97 3.78 -15.58
C THR A 68 14.72 4.62 -15.37
N PHE A 69 14.55 5.66 -16.19
CA PHE A 69 13.41 6.60 -16.14
C PHE A 69 12.34 6.32 -17.19
N GLN A 70 12.31 5.11 -17.77
CA GLN A 70 11.28 4.76 -18.74
C GLN A 70 9.90 4.73 -18.07
N GLN A 71 8.91 5.33 -18.73
CA GLN A 71 7.51 5.29 -18.30
C GLN A 71 7.05 3.84 -18.15
N THR A 72 6.68 3.47 -16.93
CA THR A 72 6.27 2.13 -16.56
C THR A 72 4.99 2.17 -15.74
N SER A 73 4.11 1.20 -15.94
CA SER A 73 2.89 1.05 -15.16
C SER A 73 3.21 0.37 -13.83
N TRP A 74 2.63 0.89 -12.76
CA TRP A 74 2.82 0.42 -11.39
C TRP A 74 1.47 0.16 -10.74
N ARG A 75 1.38 -0.89 -9.92
CA ARG A 75 0.27 -1.15 -9.01
C ARG A 75 0.72 -1.03 -7.56
N ASN A 76 -0.15 -0.51 -6.71
CA ASN A 76 -0.01 -0.46 -5.27
C ASN A 76 -1.14 -1.24 -4.62
N HIS A 77 -0.77 -2.18 -3.76
CA HIS A 77 -1.66 -2.95 -2.90
C HIS A 77 -1.47 -2.48 -1.47
N VAL A 78 -2.54 -2.16 -0.75
CA VAL A 78 -2.49 -1.90 0.69
C VAL A 78 -3.24 -3.00 1.41
N GLU A 79 -2.57 -3.68 2.33
CA GLU A 79 -3.18 -4.63 3.24
C GLU A 79 -3.46 -3.90 4.56
N VAL A 80 -4.68 -4.06 5.08
CA VAL A 80 -5.12 -3.50 6.36
C VAL A 80 -5.77 -4.63 7.14
N ASP A 81 -5.07 -5.12 8.16
CA ASP A 81 -5.56 -6.09 9.13
C ASP A 81 -6.02 -5.34 10.38
N VAL A 82 -7.34 -5.24 10.55
CA VAL A 82 -7.91 -4.57 11.73
C VAL A 82 -7.87 -5.54 12.91
N ILE A 83 -7.09 -5.19 13.94
CA ILE A 83 -6.89 -6.07 15.10
C ILE A 83 -8.24 -6.37 15.77
N GLY A 84 -8.60 -7.65 15.82
CA GLY A 84 -9.85 -8.13 16.42
C GLY A 84 -11.05 -8.19 15.48
N LYS A 85 -10.85 -8.01 14.16
CA LYS A 85 -11.88 -8.25 13.14
C LYS A 85 -11.41 -9.28 12.12
N LEU A 86 -12.36 -9.97 11.50
CA LEU A 86 -12.10 -10.81 10.33
C LEU A 86 -12.00 -9.92 9.09
N ASP A 87 -10.90 -10.05 8.36
CA ASP A 87 -10.70 -9.35 7.10
C ASP A 87 -11.54 -9.95 5.97
N THR A 88 -12.00 -9.09 5.07
CA THR A 88 -12.50 -9.53 3.76
C THR A 88 -11.32 -9.85 2.86
N GLY A 89 -11.35 -10.96 2.11
CA GLY A 89 -10.25 -11.35 1.21
C GLY A 89 -10.02 -10.43 -0.01
N GLU A 90 -10.63 -9.25 -0.02
CA GLU A 90 -10.48 -8.25 -1.07
C GLU A 90 -9.09 -7.62 -1.06
N LYS A 91 -8.49 -7.52 -2.25
CA LYS A 91 -7.14 -6.96 -2.45
C LYS A 91 -7.17 -5.85 -3.49
N PRO A 92 -7.77 -4.68 -3.18
CA PRO A 92 -7.89 -3.59 -4.14
C PRO A 92 -6.50 -3.11 -4.59
N MET A 93 -6.35 -2.96 -5.90
CA MET A 93 -5.10 -2.54 -6.54
C MET A 93 -5.28 -1.17 -7.17
N ASN A 94 -4.48 -0.20 -6.74
CA ASN A 94 -4.43 1.11 -7.37
C ASN A 94 -3.32 1.14 -8.42
N GLN A 95 -3.61 1.66 -9.62
CA GLN A 95 -2.66 1.66 -10.73
C GLN A 95 -2.29 3.10 -11.13
N ALA A 96 -1.02 3.33 -11.42
CA ALA A 96 -0.50 4.61 -11.91
C ALA A 96 0.68 4.40 -12.88
N LYS A 97 1.00 5.40 -13.69
CA LYS A 97 2.24 5.43 -14.49
C LYS A 97 3.28 6.31 -13.83
N ALA A 98 4.55 5.88 -13.86
CA ALA A 98 5.67 6.65 -13.35
C ALA A 98 6.89 6.52 -14.26
N ALA A 99 7.68 7.58 -14.37
CA ALA A 99 9.00 7.58 -15.02
C ALA A 99 10.05 6.89 -14.13
N CYS A 100 9.83 5.60 -13.86
CA CYS A 100 10.67 4.78 -13.01
C CYS A 100 10.48 3.32 -13.39
N ARG A 101 11.58 2.66 -13.76
CA ARG A 101 11.65 1.23 -14.03
C ARG A 101 12.68 0.61 -13.10
N ALA A 102 12.32 -0.48 -12.42
CA ALA A 102 13.22 -1.18 -11.49
C ALA A 102 13.89 -2.43 -12.12
N GLN A 103 13.43 -2.83 -13.32
CA GLN A 103 14.05 -3.82 -14.22
C GLN A 103 15.46 -3.41 -14.64
#